data_AF-W2FP04-F1
#
_entry.id   AF-W2FP04-F1
#
_cell.length_a   1.000
_cell.length_b   1.000
_cell.length_c   1.000
_cell.angle_alpha   90.00
_cell.angle_beta   90.00
_cell.angle_gamma   90.00
#
_symmetry.space_group_name_H-M   'P 1'
#
loop_
_entity.id
_entity.type
_entity.pdbx_description
1 polymer ?
#
loop_
_entity_poly.entity_id
_entity_poly.type
_entity_poly.pdbx_seq_one_letter_code
_entity_poly.pdbx_strand_id
1 'polypeptide(L)'
;MLVAARRCIRVGALQLASAPTHILSVSPPLLQYKRKNARFFSSDLDAYRAPTVAVPCSANVWTKTVNPALRTFLKLRNHVMVPISFVVPTDDDNWPRETHGYPLGKHAEWLRRRWREMKDLPEFTVQDLKELDFAFDLSQYKWDHFVKPALHHYYELHQHTDVPQMFQVKHGDADWPERLWGFYLGPRVFNIRHRGDFQAQIQQDAQEMAEINFCYDSTTYDRDWRERVLPSLEVFRQEFGHCDVHRPFKVPNCPPWPKSAAGMLLGVVVNNIRSKGYYAVQVTRDIAALEKVEFVWDHSSTEWNDRIFPALETFKRKQGHCHIMKTFVVPSTESWPAKSHGLKLGIVINNIRSYSYYFDQIARNVDQLESVGFDVQIAKVKWDRRVEPMLATFQELHGHRNVPTDFVVPSEDPWDKSDWGVQLGKLKLKEKYT
;
A
#
# COMPACT_ATOMS: atom_id res chain seq x y z
N MET A 1 37.30 -38.99 13.60
CA MET A 1 35.97 -38.71 14.20
C MET A 1 35.22 -37.77 13.27
N LEU A 2 34.24 -38.32 12.55
CA LEU A 2 33.35 -37.58 11.66
C LEU A 2 32.31 -36.81 12.48
N VAL A 3 32.17 -35.51 12.24
CA VAL A 3 30.96 -34.75 12.56
C VAL A 3 30.36 -34.29 11.23
N ALA A 4 29.20 -34.86 10.91
CA ALA A 4 28.51 -34.71 9.64
C ALA A 4 27.88 -33.32 9.49
N ALA A 5 28.28 -32.59 8.45
CA ALA A 5 27.56 -31.42 7.97
C ALA A 5 26.24 -31.89 7.32
N ARG A 6 25.10 -31.53 7.92
CA ARG A 6 23.78 -31.69 7.30
C ARG A 6 23.70 -30.78 6.08
N ARG A 7 24.03 -31.32 4.91
CA ARG A 7 23.71 -30.71 3.61
C ARG A 7 22.20 -30.64 3.47
N CYS A 8 21.64 -29.43 3.43
CA CYS A 8 20.28 -29.25 2.91
C CYS A 8 20.29 -29.70 1.44
N ILE A 9 19.35 -30.58 1.12
CA ILE A 9 19.16 -31.18 -0.19
C ILE A 9 18.90 -30.06 -1.21
N ARG A 10 19.61 -30.09 -2.35
CA ARG A 10 19.28 -29.28 -3.53
C ARG A 10 17.79 -29.46 -3.82
N VAL A 11 17.01 -28.39 -3.78
CA VAL A 11 15.59 -28.40 -4.18
C VAL A 11 15.53 -28.49 -5.71
N GLY A 12 15.93 -29.64 -6.25
CA GLY A 12 15.53 -30.12 -7.56
C GLY A 12 14.38 -31.10 -7.36
N ALA A 13 13.29 -30.88 -8.10
CA ALA A 13 12.09 -31.72 -8.14
C ALA A 13 11.26 -31.79 -6.84
N LEU A 14 10.48 -30.73 -6.57
CA LEU A 14 9.18 -30.91 -5.92
C LEU A 14 8.13 -31.12 -7.01
N GLN A 15 7.89 -32.41 -7.33
CA GLN A 15 6.62 -32.84 -7.90
C GLN A 15 5.50 -32.33 -6.98
N LEU A 16 4.63 -31.48 -7.51
CA LEU A 16 3.37 -31.15 -6.86
C LEU A 16 2.52 -32.42 -6.82
N ALA A 17 2.52 -33.10 -5.67
CA ALA A 17 1.53 -34.13 -5.38
C ALA A 17 0.14 -33.50 -5.42
N SER A 18 -0.78 -34.22 -6.07
CA SER A 18 -2.19 -33.88 -6.23
C SER A 18 -2.90 -33.88 -4.88
N ALA A 19 -3.56 -32.77 -4.53
CA ALA A 19 -4.45 -32.72 -3.38
C ALA A 19 -5.80 -33.35 -3.72
N PRO A 20 -6.39 -34.18 -2.83
CA PRO A 20 -7.62 -34.90 -3.11
C PRO A 20 -8.84 -33.97 -3.14
N THR A 21 -9.70 -34.25 -4.11
CA THR A 21 -11.03 -33.68 -4.32
C THR A 21 -12.02 -34.21 -3.26
N HIS A 22 -12.97 -33.36 -2.89
CA HIS A 22 -14.19 -33.60 -2.09
C HIS A 22 -14.16 -33.30 -0.59
N ILE A 23 -14.57 -32.06 -0.23
CA ILE A 23 -15.48 -31.82 0.89
C ILE A 23 -16.57 -30.86 0.40
N LEU A 24 -17.81 -31.35 0.37
CA LEU A 24 -19.03 -30.59 0.14
C LEU A 24 -19.23 -29.62 1.32
N SER A 25 -19.17 -28.31 1.06
CA SER A 25 -19.59 -27.28 2.02
C SER A 25 -20.90 -26.67 1.56
N VAL A 26 -21.98 -27.08 2.20
CA VAL A 26 -23.30 -26.46 2.12
C VAL A 26 -23.21 -25.06 2.74
N SER A 27 -23.54 -24.03 1.96
CA SER A 27 -23.61 -22.64 2.43
C SER A 27 -24.77 -22.43 3.40
N PRO A 28 -24.56 -21.87 4.61
CA PRO A 28 -25.64 -21.28 5.39
C PRO A 28 -25.92 -19.83 4.92
N PRO A 29 -27.14 -19.30 5.14
CA PRO A 29 -27.53 -18.00 4.62
C PRO A 29 -26.77 -16.85 5.31
N LEU A 30 -26.41 -15.84 4.50
CA LEU A 30 -25.80 -14.58 4.91
C LEU A 30 -26.76 -13.74 5.77
N LEU A 31 -26.74 -13.94 7.09
CA LEU A 31 -27.23 -12.93 8.03
C LEU A 31 -26.17 -11.82 8.14
N GLN A 32 -26.31 -10.78 7.32
CA GLN A 32 -25.58 -9.52 7.47
C GLN A 32 -26.02 -8.83 8.76
N TYR A 33 -25.43 -9.20 9.89
CA TYR A 33 -25.47 -8.35 11.08
C TYR A 33 -24.44 -7.23 10.87
N LYS A 34 -24.90 -6.06 10.40
CA LYS A 34 -24.11 -4.83 10.35
C LYS A 34 -23.70 -4.44 11.77
N ARG A 35 -22.55 -4.93 12.25
CA ARG A 35 -21.84 -4.28 13.36
C ARG A 35 -21.41 -2.89 12.87
N LYS A 36 -22.15 -1.86 13.28
CA LYS A 36 -21.74 -0.45 13.14
C LYS A 36 -20.54 -0.19 14.06
N ASN A 37 -19.35 -0.66 13.68
CA ASN A 37 -18.12 -0.12 14.24
C ASN A 37 -17.89 1.23 13.56
N ALA A 38 -18.26 2.32 14.24
CA ALA A 38 -17.85 3.65 13.84
C ALA A 38 -16.32 3.71 13.86
N ARG A 39 -15.71 3.90 12.69
CA ARG A 39 -14.28 4.18 12.58
C ARG A 39 -14.06 5.59 13.10
N PHE A 40 -13.51 5.74 14.29
CA PHE A 40 -13.34 7.03 14.98
C PHE A 40 -12.09 7.82 14.56
N PHE A 41 -11.32 7.32 13.60
CA PHE A 41 -10.07 7.95 13.17
C PHE A 41 -10.02 8.02 11.64
N SER A 42 -10.63 9.06 11.08
CA SER A 42 -10.39 9.48 9.69
C SER A 42 -9.70 10.83 9.73
N SER A 43 -8.46 10.89 9.26
CA SER A 43 -7.83 12.13 8.84
C SER A 43 -8.19 12.34 7.38
N ASP A 44 -9.18 13.17 7.11
CA ASP A 44 -9.36 13.82 5.81
C ASP A 44 -10.11 15.13 6.11
N LEU A 45 -9.34 16.22 6.17
CA LEU A 45 -9.85 17.58 6.16
C LEU A 45 -10.01 17.96 4.69
N ASP A 46 -11.18 17.67 4.12
CA ASP A 46 -11.61 18.30 2.87
C ASP A 46 -13.05 18.82 3.00
N ALA A 47 -13.13 20.15 2.87
CA ALA A 47 -14.29 20.98 2.51
C ALA A 47 -15.70 20.52 2.93
N TYR A 48 -15.95 20.27 4.22
CA TYR A 48 -17.34 20.16 4.71
C TYR A 48 -17.87 21.53 5.16
N ARG A 49 -18.59 22.22 4.28
CA ARG A 49 -19.32 23.46 4.62
C ARG A 49 -20.63 23.09 5.30
N ALA A 50 -20.59 22.82 6.60
CA ALA A 50 -21.77 22.50 7.40
C ALA A 50 -22.68 23.74 7.56
N PRO A 51 -24.02 23.58 7.56
CA PRO A 51 -24.95 24.69 7.77
C PRO A 51 -24.75 25.32 9.16
N THR A 52 -24.72 26.66 9.15
CA THR A 52 -24.45 27.54 10.29
C THR A 52 -25.60 27.47 11.30
N VAL A 53 -25.61 26.45 12.16
CA VAL A 53 -26.39 26.52 13.40
C VAL A 53 -25.67 27.53 14.28
N ALA A 54 -26.33 28.64 14.60
CA ALA A 54 -25.82 29.62 15.54
C ALA A 54 -25.58 28.92 16.89
N VAL A 55 -24.31 28.81 17.30
CA VAL A 55 -23.96 28.21 18.59
C VAL A 55 -24.19 29.28 19.65
N PRO A 56 -25.14 29.08 20.58
CA PRO A 56 -25.41 30.07 21.61
C PRO A 56 -24.20 30.16 22.56
N CYS A 57 -23.67 31.37 22.73
CA CYS A 57 -22.53 31.66 23.59
C CYS A 57 -22.98 32.59 24.73
N SER A 58 -23.48 32.00 25.81
CA SER A 58 -23.78 32.70 27.05
C SER A 58 -23.20 31.96 28.24
N ALA A 59 -22.89 32.67 29.33
CA ALA A 59 -22.32 32.06 30.53
C ALA A 59 -23.25 30.96 31.11
N ASN A 60 -24.56 31.13 30.97
CA ASN A 60 -25.57 30.15 31.40
C ASN A 60 -25.54 28.87 30.53
N VAL A 61 -25.40 28.99 29.20
CA VAL A 61 -25.26 27.84 28.31
C VAL A 61 -23.92 27.13 28.55
N TRP A 62 -22.86 27.89 28.84
CA TRP A 62 -21.57 27.30 29.16
C TRP A 62 -21.62 26.45 30.43
N THR A 63 -22.10 27.02 31.53
CA THR A 63 -22.12 26.36 32.84
C THR A 63 -23.10 25.21 32.92
N LYS A 64 -24.29 25.33 32.33
CA LYS A 64 -25.32 24.29 32.38
C LYS A 64 -25.19 23.22 31.31
N THR A 65 -24.57 23.54 30.17
CA THR A 65 -24.64 22.69 28.98
C THR A 65 -23.26 22.28 28.49
N VAL A 66 -22.41 23.25 28.13
CA VAL A 66 -21.17 22.95 27.39
C VAL A 66 -20.10 22.33 28.30
N ASN A 67 -19.81 22.95 29.43
CA ASN A 67 -18.77 22.47 30.35
C ASN A 67 -19.11 21.09 30.95
N PRO A 68 -20.34 20.82 31.46
CA PRO A 68 -20.73 19.48 31.90
C PRO A 68 -20.63 18.43 30.78
N ALA A 69 -21.00 18.79 29.54
CA ALA A 69 -20.88 17.90 28.40
C ALA A 69 -19.41 17.61 28.04
N LEU A 70 -18.51 18.61 28.07
CA LEU A 70 -17.08 18.40 27.83
C LEU A 70 -16.44 17.51 28.91
N ARG A 71 -16.76 17.74 30.19
CA ARG A 71 -16.27 16.91 31.30
C ARG A 71 -16.78 15.47 31.21
N THR A 72 -18.05 15.30 30.83
CA THR A 72 -18.62 13.96 30.59
C THR A 72 -17.95 13.27 29.40
N PHE A 73 -17.73 14.00 28.30
CA PHE A 73 -17.01 13.47 27.14
C PHE A 73 -15.60 13.02 27.52
N LEU A 74 -14.85 13.84 28.27
CA LEU A 74 -13.53 13.50 28.77
C LEU A 74 -13.58 12.23 29.64
N LYS A 75 -14.54 12.11 30.56
CA LYS A 75 -14.71 10.91 31.40
C LYS A 75 -15.00 9.65 30.58
N LEU A 76 -15.83 9.74 29.54
CA LEU A 76 -16.26 8.59 28.74
C LEU A 76 -15.31 8.20 27.60
N ARG A 77 -14.44 9.12 27.17
CA ARG A 77 -13.53 8.92 26.02
C ARG A 77 -12.05 9.07 26.38
N ASN A 78 -11.75 9.52 27.61
CA ASN A 78 -10.41 9.79 28.11
C ASN A 78 -9.60 10.79 27.26
N HIS A 79 -10.30 11.68 26.53
CA HIS A 79 -9.72 12.80 25.77
C HIS A 79 -10.78 13.87 25.45
N VAL A 80 -10.36 15.08 25.05
CA VAL A 80 -11.24 16.21 24.71
C VAL A 80 -11.32 16.55 23.20
N MET A 81 -10.85 15.64 22.34
CA MET A 81 -11.01 15.74 20.88
C MET A 81 -12.45 15.44 20.43
N VAL A 82 -13.38 16.34 20.73
CA VAL A 82 -14.78 16.20 20.33
C VAL A 82 -14.92 16.32 18.80
N PRO A 83 -15.45 15.30 18.08
CA PRO A 83 -15.72 15.37 16.64
C PRO A 83 -16.75 16.43 16.29
N ILE A 84 -16.62 17.11 15.14
CA ILE A 84 -17.52 18.20 14.73
C ILE A 84 -18.98 17.74 14.66
N SER A 85 -19.22 16.51 14.23
CA SER A 85 -20.55 15.90 14.09
C SER A 85 -21.15 15.41 15.42
N PHE A 86 -20.41 15.48 16.53
CA PHE A 86 -20.85 14.94 17.80
C PHE A 86 -21.99 15.78 18.38
N VAL A 87 -23.11 15.11 18.65
CA VAL A 87 -24.26 15.62 19.37
C VAL A 87 -24.41 14.76 20.61
N VAL A 88 -24.65 15.38 21.76
CA VAL A 88 -24.83 14.66 23.01
C VAL A 88 -26.03 13.71 22.87
N PRO A 89 -25.88 12.41 23.14
CA PRO A 89 -26.99 11.45 23.06
C PRO A 89 -28.14 11.85 23.98
N THR A 90 -29.36 11.58 23.55
CA THR A 90 -30.58 11.84 24.33
C THR A 90 -31.04 10.62 25.12
N ASP A 91 -30.45 9.46 24.84
CA ASP A 91 -30.79 8.13 25.34
C ASP A 91 -29.70 7.53 26.24
N ASP A 92 -28.72 8.32 26.66
CA ASP A 92 -27.59 7.89 27.48
C ASP A 92 -27.59 8.63 28.84
N ASP A 93 -27.92 7.89 29.89
CA ASP A 93 -27.99 8.39 31.27
C ASP A 93 -26.64 8.81 31.85
N ASN A 94 -25.53 8.49 31.19
CA ASN A 94 -24.21 9.00 31.58
C ASN A 94 -24.07 10.51 31.34
N TRP A 95 -24.94 11.11 30.52
CA TRP A 95 -24.94 12.53 30.20
C TRP A 95 -25.95 13.30 31.06
N PRO A 96 -25.58 14.47 31.61
CA PRO A 96 -26.55 15.32 32.31
C PRO A 96 -27.70 15.70 31.38
N ARG A 97 -28.94 15.67 31.90
CA ARG A 97 -30.17 15.86 31.09
C ARG A 97 -30.19 17.18 30.34
N GLU A 98 -29.60 18.22 30.94
CA GLU A 98 -29.49 19.55 30.36
C GLU A 98 -28.64 19.57 29.09
N THR A 99 -27.73 18.59 28.94
CA THR A 99 -26.80 18.50 27.81
C THR A 99 -27.35 17.72 26.62
N HIS A 100 -28.44 16.97 26.82
CA HIS A 100 -29.01 16.07 25.81
C HIS A 100 -29.37 16.80 24.52
N GLY A 101 -28.97 16.22 23.38
CA GLY A 101 -29.20 16.81 22.06
C GLY A 101 -28.35 18.03 21.73
N TYR A 102 -27.47 18.48 22.62
CA TYR A 102 -26.62 19.64 22.37
C TYR A 102 -25.54 19.32 21.32
N PRO A 103 -25.34 20.17 20.29
CA PRO A 103 -24.33 19.97 19.26
C PRO A 103 -22.92 20.34 19.77
N LEU A 104 -22.42 19.57 20.74
CA LEU A 104 -21.15 19.81 21.43
C LEU A 104 -19.96 19.85 20.45
N GLY A 105 -19.99 19.02 19.40
CA GLY A 105 -18.98 19.02 18.33
C GLY A 105 -18.87 20.34 17.59
N LYS A 106 -20.01 20.97 17.28
CA LYS A 106 -20.05 22.30 16.64
C LYS A 106 -19.56 23.39 17.58
N HIS A 107 -19.87 23.28 18.88
CA HIS A 107 -19.36 24.23 19.88
C HIS A 107 -17.84 24.11 20.04
N ALA A 108 -17.31 22.89 20.15
CA ALA A 108 -15.88 22.64 20.22
C ALA A 108 -15.15 23.18 18.98
N GLU A 109 -15.71 22.98 17.78
CA GLU A 109 -15.13 23.55 16.56
C GLU A 109 -15.21 25.08 16.52
N TRP A 110 -16.30 25.66 17.04
CA TRP A 110 -16.42 27.11 17.18
C TRP A 110 -15.31 27.69 18.07
N LEU A 111 -14.99 27.04 19.21
CA LEU A 111 -13.87 27.41 20.07
C LEU A 111 -12.52 27.31 19.35
N ARG A 112 -12.26 26.19 18.67
CA ARG A 112 -11.02 25.98 17.89
C ARG A 112 -10.86 27.02 16.80
N ARG A 113 -11.94 27.38 16.10
CA ARG A 113 -11.91 28.41 15.06
C ARG A 113 -11.56 29.78 15.64
N ARG A 114 -12.15 30.18 16.77
CA ARG A 114 -11.81 31.45 17.43
C ARG A 114 -10.34 31.51 17.82
N TRP A 115 -9.82 30.43 18.39
CA TRP A 115 -8.42 30.30 18.76
C TRP A 115 -7.49 30.44 17.54
N ARG A 116 -7.79 29.77 16.42
CA ARG A 116 -7.02 29.91 15.16
C ARG A 116 -7.07 31.32 14.56
N GLU A 117 -8.20 32.00 14.72
CA GLU A 117 -8.40 33.39 14.28
C GLU A 117 -7.82 34.42 15.26
N MET A 118 -7.15 33.99 16.34
CA MET A 118 -6.61 34.84 17.40
C MET A 118 -7.67 35.77 18.02
N LYS A 119 -8.92 35.30 18.08
CA LYS A 119 -10.02 36.03 18.72
C LYS A 119 -10.10 35.67 20.19
N ASP A 120 -10.43 36.66 21.01
CA ASP A 120 -10.64 36.44 22.44
C ASP A 120 -11.66 35.33 22.69
N LEU A 121 -11.30 34.43 23.61
CA LEU A 121 -12.24 33.47 24.15
C LEU A 121 -13.12 34.17 25.19
N PRO A 122 -14.39 33.79 25.33
CA PRO A 122 -15.22 34.35 26.38
C PRO A 122 -14.58 34.07 27.75
N GLU A 123 -14.42 35.10 28.58
CA GLU A 123 -13.65 35.02 29.83
C GLU A 123 -14.11 33.88 30.76
N PHE A 124 -15.42 33.65 30.82
CA PHE A 124 -16.02 32.58 31.62
C PHE A 124 -15.68 31.15 31.15
N THR A 125 -15.05 30.96 29.99
CA THR A 125 -14.66 29.63 29.49
C THR A 125 -13.18 29.31 29.71
N VAL A 126 -12.34 30.33 29.90
CA VAL A 126 -10.87 30.19 29.82
C VAL A 126 -10.34 29.23 30.88
N GLN A 127 -10.77 29.40 32.14
CA GLN A 127 -10.31 28.57 33.24
C GLN A 127 -10.76 27.10 33.08
N ASP A 128 -12.03 26.88 32.72
CA ASP A 128 -12.56 25.53 32.46
C ASP A 128 -11.83 24.83 31.31
N LEU A 129 -11.55 25.55 30.23
CA LEU A 129 -10.85 25.01 29.06
C LEU A 129 -9.39 24.67 29.39
N LYS A 130 -8.75 25.44 30.27
CA LYS A 130 -7.41 25.15 30.78
C LYS A 130 -7.40 23.90 31.66
N GLU A 131 -8.37 23.76 32.56
CA GLU A 131 -8.50 22.57 33.43
C GLU A 131 -8.80 21.30 32.65
N LEU A 132 -9.59 21.42 31.58
CA LEU A 132 -9.91 20.32 30.67
C LEU A 132 -8.74 19.93 29.75
N ASP A 133 -7.68 20.74 29.72
CA ASP A 133 -6.61 20.65 28.74
C ASP A 133 -7.18 20.59 27.32
N PHE A 134 -8.00 21.59 26.97
CA PHE A 134 -8.81 21.55 25.76
C PHE A 134 -7.94 21.49 24.50
N ALA A 135 -8.25 20.52 23.62
CA ALA A 135 -7.57 20.29 22.35
C ALA A 135 -7.90 21.38 21.30
N PHE A 136 -7.32 22.57 21.48
CA PHE A 136 -7.39 23.68 20.53
C PHE A 136 -6.67 23.33 19.23
N ASP A 137 -5.40 22.94 19.33
CA ASP A 137 -4.65 22.30 18.27
C ASP A 137 -4.78 20.77 18.41
N LEU A 138 -5.54 20.17 17.49
CA LEU A 138 -5.76 18.73 17.47
C LEU A 138 -4.49 17.95 17.12
N SER A 139 -3.56 18.53 16.37
CA SER A 139 -2.30 17.88 16.02
C SER A 139 -1.37 17.88 17.22
N GLN A 140 -1.19 19.04 17.87
CA GLN A 140 -0.39 19.13 19.09
C GLN A 140 -0.94 18.22 20.20
N TYR A 141 -2.25 18.30 20.45
CA TYR A 141 -2.90 17.45 21.46
C TYR A 141 -2.74 15.95 21.17
N LYS A 142 -2.85 15.53 19.90
CA LYS A 142 -2.60 14.11 19.53
C LYS A 142 -1.17 13.70 19.79
N TRP A 143 -0.22 14.59 19.48
CA TRP A 143 1.18 14.31 19.72
C TRP A 143 1.45 14.11 21.21
N ASP A 144 1.06 15.08 22.03
CA ASP A 144 1.37 15.12 23.46
C ASP A 144 0.68 14.02 24.27
N HIS A 145 -0.57 13.66 23.93
CA HIS A 145 -1.35 12.71 24.74
C HIS A 145 -1.43 11.29 24.17
N PHE A 146 -1.08 11.09 22.90
CA PHE A 146 -1.19 9.78 22.26
C PHE A 146 0.11 9.34 21.62
N VAL A 147 0.62 10.08 20.63
CA VAL A 147 1.74 9.61 19.81
C VAL A 147 3.03 9.52 20.62
N LYS A 148 3.44 10.62 21.26
CA LYS A 148 4.68 10.68 22.03
C LYS A 148 4.64 9.72 23.22
N PRO A 149 3.61 9.72 24.11
CA PRO A 149 3.55 8.75 25.20
C PRO A 149 3.56 7.29 24.71
N ALA A 150 2.85 6.98 23.62
CA ALA A 150 2.84 5.62 23.08
C ALA A 150 4.19 5.20 22.50
N LEU A 151 4.97 6.13 21.93
CA LEU A 151 6.34 5.87 21.46
C LEU A 151 7.30 5.60 22.62
N HIS A 152 7.27 6.42 23.67
CA HIS A 152 8.06 6.19 24.89
C HIS A 152 7.73 4.83 25.51
N HIS A 153 6.44 4.55 25.67
CA HIS A 153 5.97 3.30 26.26
C HIS A 153 6.37 2.08 25.42
N TYR A 154 6.24 2.17 24.09
CA TYR A 154 6.72 1.13 23.19
C TYR A 154 8.23 0.90 23.34
N TYR A 155 9.01 1.97 23.45
CA TYR A 155 10.45 1.88 23.65
C TYR A 155 10.81 1.26 25.00
N GLU A 156 10.12 1.58 26.08
CA GLU A 156 10.33 0.92 27.38
C GLU A 156 10.12 -0.60 27.29
N LEU A 157 9.05 -1.04 26.61
CA LEU A 157 8.71 -2.46 26.45
C LEU A 157 9.64 -3.21 25.48
N HIS A 158 10.10 -2.56 24.41
CA HIS A 158 10.78 -3.23 23.29
C HIS A 158 12.23 -2.81 23.08
N GLN A 159 12.70 -1.77 23.77
CA GLN A 159 14.04 -1.19 23.67
C GLN A 159 14.40 -0.71 22.24
N HIS A 160 13.38 -0.47 21.41
CA HIS A 160 13.51 0.06 20.05
C HIS A 160 12.20 0.73 19.61
N THR A 161 12.25 1.61 18.61
CA THR A 161 11.08 2.32 18.07
C THR A 161 10.56 1.74 16.74
N ASP A 162 10.93 0.50 16.42
CA ASP A 162 10.49 -0.20 15.22
C ASP A 162 9.07 -0.76 15.36
N VAL A 163 8.09 0.15 15.40
CA VAL A 163 6.68 -0.20 15.54
C VAL A 163 6.14 -0.85 14.25
N PRO A 164 5.57 -2.07 14.31
CA PRO A 164 4.95 -2.69 13.16
C PRO A 164 3.81 -1.84 12.59
N GLN A 165 3.66 -1.81 11.27
CA GLN A 165 2.63 -0.96 10.60
C GLN A 165 1.20 -1.24 11.09
N MET A 166 0.89 -2.49 11.46
CA MET A 166 -0.44 -2.88 11.94
C MET A 166 -0.56 -2.88 13.47
N PHE A 167 0.45 -2.38 14.18
CA PHE A 167 0.45 -2.37 15.63
C PHE A 167 -0.66 -1.47 16.17
N GLN A 168 -1.44 -2.04 17.08
CA GLN A 168 -2.52 -1.39 17.80
C GLN A 168 -2.41 -1.80 19.26
N VAL A 169 -2.50 -0.83 20.15
CA VAL A 169 -2.60 -1.09 21.59
C VAL A 169 -3.93 -1.78 21.85
N LYS A 170 -3.92 -2.97 22.47
CA LYS A 170 -5.16 -3.70 22.74
C LYS A 170 -5.94 -3.02 23.87
N HIS A 171 -7.26 -3.14 23.84
CA HIS A 171 -8.08 -2.72 24.97
C HIS A 171 -7.82 -3.63 26.17
N GLY A 172 -7.64 -3.03 27.35
CA GLY A 172 -7.39 -3.76 28.59
C GLY A 172 -5.96 -4.30 28.73
N ASP A 173 -5.03 -3.85 27.88
CA ASP A 173 -3.63 -4.25 27.98
C ASP A 173 -3.00 -3.59 29.21
N ALA A 174 -2.71 -4.39 30.23
CA ALA A 174 -2.20 -3.91 31.52
C ALA A 174 -0.81 -3.28 31.40
N ASP A 175 -0.06 -3.66 30.37
CA ASP A 175 1.23 -3.06 30.11
C ASP A 175 1.07 -1.63 29.61
N TRP A 176 -0.09 -1.22 29.07
CA TRP A 176 -0.29 0.10 28.46
C TRP A 176 -1.22 1.01 29.28
N PRO A 177 -0.95 2.32 29.33
CA PRO A 177 -1.88 3.29 29.91
C PRO A 177 -3.27 3.22 29.27
N GLU A 178 -4.33 3.28 30.10
CA GLU A 178 -5.73 3.17 29.66
C GLU A 178 -6.08 4.17 28.54
N ARG A 179 -5.50 5.36 28.58
CA ARG A 179 -5.68 6.41 27.54
C ARG A 179 -5.23 5.95 26.15
N LEU A 180 -4.24 5.07 26.07
CA LEU A 180 -3.66 4.59 24.82
C LEU A 180 -4.36 3.33 24.29
N TRP A 181 -5.28 2.74 25.06
CA TRP A 181 -6.01 1.55 24.63
C TRP A 181 -6.79 1.78 23.33
N GLY A 182 -6.62 0.86 22.39
CA GLY A 182 -7.21 0.96 21.05
C GLY A 182 -6.45 1.87 20.09
N PHE A 183 -5.41 2.58 20.53
CA PHE A 183 -4.65 3.50 19.69
C PHE A 183 -3.81 2.76 18.65
N TYR A 184 -3.94 3.19 17.39
CA TYR A 184 -3.20 2.66 16.26
C TYR A 184 -1.84 3.37 16.13
N LEU A 185 -0.89 3.01 17.00
CA LEU A 185 0.46 3.58 16.97
C LEU A 185 1.20 3.20 15.67
N GLY A 186 1.08 1.97 15.19
CA GLY A 186 1.77 1.48 13.99
C GLY A 186 1.52 2.30 12.73
N PRO A 187 0.26 2.49 12.31
CA PRO A 187 -0.07 3.35 11.18
C PRO A 187 0.37 4.80 11.38
N ARG A 188 0.40 5.28 12.62
CA ARG A 188 0.80 6.66 12.91
C ARG A 188 2.30 6.87 12.76
N VAL A 189 3.11 5.98 13.32
CA VAL A 189 4.56 5.96 13.12
C VAL A 189 4.89 5.78 11.64
N PHE A 190 4.14 4.93 10.93
CA PHE A 190 4.26 4.82 9.47
C PHE A 190 4.03 6.18 8.79
N ASN A 191 2.93 6.89 9.08
CA ASN A 191 2.67 8.19 8.45
C ASN A 191 3.71 9.26 8.83
N ILE A 192 4.16 9.29 10.09
CA ILE A 192 5.24 10.19 10.54
C ILE A 192 6.48 10.01 9.67
N ARG A 193 6.88 8.75 9.45
CA ARG A 193 8.04 8.39 8.64
C ARG A 193 7.85 8.73 7.16
N HIS A 194 6.70 8.41 6.57
CA HIS A 194 6.50 8.43 5.11
C HIS A 194 5.85 9.71 4.56
N ARG A 195 5.10 10.43 5.38
CA ARG A 195 4.34 11.63 4.97
C ARG A 195 4.82 12.90 5.67
N GLY A 196 5.68 12.78 6.68
CA GLY A 196 6.10 13.91 7.51
C GLY A 196 4.99 14.39 8.46
N ASP A 197 4.02 13.54 8.79
CA ASP A 197 3.02 13.87 9.82
C ASP A 197 3.76 14.26 11.12
N PHE A 198 3.27 15.30 11.81
CA PHE A 198 3.83 15.80 13.08
C PHE A 198 5.28 16.34 12.99
N GLN A 199 5.76 16.74 11.82
CA GLN A 199 7.13 17.24 11.66
C GLN A 199 7.48 18.40 12.62
N ALA A 200 6.57 19.36 12.83
CA ALA A 200 6.80 20.49 13.73
C ALA A 200 6.93 20.03 15.19
N GLN A 201 6.07 19.11 15.63
CA GLN A 201 6.10 18.54 16.97
C GLN A 201 7.38 17.74 17.23
N ILE A 202 7.77 16.92 16.26
CA ILE A 202 9.01 16.15 16.30
C ILE A 202 10.23 17.05 16.40
N GLN A 203 10.24 18.17 15.67
CA GLN A 203 11.32 19.13 15.74
C GLN A 203 11.37 19.83 17.09
N GLN A 204 10.21 20.15 17.68
CA GLN A 204 10.12 20.73 19.02
C GLN A 204 10.62 19.77 20.10
N ASP A 205 10.25 18.49 19.99
CA ASP A 205 10.59 17.44 20.97
C ASP A 205 11.79 16.58 20.52
N ALA A 206 12.70 17.14 19.71
CA ALA A 206 13.78 16.39 19.08
C ALA A 206 14.71 15.70 20.11
N GLN A 207 14.88 16.30 21.30
CA GLN A 207 15.65 15.72 22.38
C GLN A 207 14.98 14.46 22.95
N GLU A 208 13.68 14.52 23.28
CA GLU A 208 12.92 13.36 23.76
C GLU A 208 12.92 12.23 22.72
N MET A 209 12.80 12.59 21.44
CA MET A 209 12.87 11.62 20.35
C MET A 209 14.26 10.99 20.20
N ALA A 210 15.33 11.73 20.50
CA ALA A 210 16.68 11.17 20.54
C ALA A 210 16.88 10.19 21.71
N GLU A 211 16.30 10.48 22.88
CA GLU A 211 16.38 9.63 24.08
C GLU A 211 15.78 8.23 23.87
N ILE A 212 14.67 8.15 23.15
CA ILE A 212 14.05 6.86 22.78
C ILE A 212 14.63 6.26 21.50
N ASN A 213 15.71 6.83 20.96
CA ASN A 213 16.30 6.45 19.69
C ASN A 213 15.23 6.33 18.59
N PHE A 214 14.37 7.35 18.48
CA PHE A 214 13.32 7.38 17.48
C PHE A 214 13.94 7.41 16.09
N CYS A 215 13.72 6.33 15.36
CA CYS A 215 14.32 6.13 14.06
C CYS A 215 13.59 6.99 13.02
N TYR A 216 14.22 8.11 12.65
CA TYR A 216 13.81 8.94 11.51
C TYR A 216 14.01 8.15 10.21
N ASP A 217 13.14 8.37 9.23
CA ASP A 217 12.94 7.48 8.07
C ASP A 217 14.24 7.06 7.34
N SER A 218 15.25 7.94 7.29
CA SER A 218 16.53 7.66 6.64
C SER A 218 17.32 6.51 7.29
N THR A 219 17.26 6.33 8.61
CA THR A 219 18.05 5.31 9.32
C THR A 219 17.34 3.95 9.37
N THR A 220 16.00 3.91 9.39
CA THR A 220 15.26 2.63 9.33
C THR A 220 15.37 2.01 7.96
N TYR A 221 15.15 2.78 6.89
CA TYR A 221 15.27 2.29 5.51
C TYR A 221 16.69 1.92 5.18
N ASP A 222 17.68 2.69 5.62
CA ASP A 222 19.08 2.31 5.43
C ASP A 222 19.43 1.03 6.18
N ARG A 223 18.98 0.86 7.43
CA ARG A 223 19.22 -0.36 8.19
C ARG A 223 18.50 -1.56 7.57
N ASP A 224 17.20 -1.44 7.26
CA ASP A 224 16.43 -2.50 6.60
C ASP A 224 17.02 -2.87 5.24
N TRP A 225 17.46 -1.87 4.46
CA TRP A 225 18.13 -2.11 3.18
C TRP A 225 19.45 -2.88 3.37
N ARG A 226 20.33 -2.39 4.24
CA ARG A 226 21.66 -2.96 4.49
C ARG A 226 21.61 -4.33 5.16
N GLU A 227 20.70 -4.54 6.10
CA GLU A 227 20.67 -5.75 6.93
C GLU A 227 19.68 -6.79 6.44
N ARG A 228 18.68 -6.43 5.63
CA ARG A 228 17.58 -7.33 5.26
C ARG A 228 17.40 -7.41 3.76
N VAL A 229 17.17 -6.29 3.07
CA VAL A 229 16.79 -6.31 1.65
C VAL A 229 17.96 -6.74 0.78
N LEU A 230 19.07 -6.00 0.78
CA LEU A 230 20.19 -6.26 -0.11
C LEU A 230 20.84 -7.64 0.16
N PRO A 231 21.13 -8.05 1.41
CA PRO A 231 21.65 -9.39 1.68
C PRO A 231 20.68 -10.51 1.29
N SER A 232 19.36 -10.29 1.41
CA SER A 232 18.39 -11.29 0.94
C SER A 232 18.36 -11.39 -0.59
N LEU A 233 18.61 -10.30 -1.33
CA LEU A 233 18.72 -10.35 -2.80
C LEU A 233 20.00 -11.07 -3.23
N GLU A 234 21.12 -10.85 -2.55
CA GLU A 234 22.37 -11.57 -2.79
C GLU A 234 22.20 -13.07 -2.58
N VAL A 235 21.59 -13.48 -1.46
CA VAL A 235 21.29 -14.88 -1.18
C VAL A 235 20.29 -15.44 -2.20
N PHE A 236 19.24 -14.68 -2.56
CA PHE A 236 18.29 -15.12 -3.57
C PHE A 236 18.98 -15.39 -4.90
N ARG A 237 19.87 -14.50 -5.35
CA ARG A 237 20.65 -14.71 -6.58
C ARG A 237 21.55 -15.94 -6.49
N GLN A 238 22.20 -16.18 -5.35
CA GLN A 238 23.05 -17.36 -5.15
C GLN A 238 22.26 -18.68 -5.20
N GLU A 239 21.09 -18.71 -4.57
CA GLU A 239 20.25 -19.91 -4.48
C GLU A 239 19.49 -20.21 -5.78
N PHE A 240 18.97 -19.19 -6.45
CA PHE A 240 18.09 -19.34 -7.62
C PHE A 240 18.77 -19.03 -8.95
N GLY A 241 19.95 -18.40 -8.95
CA GLY A 241 20.67 -18.03 -10.18
C GLY A 241 20.03 -16.90 -10.99
N HIS A 242 18.99 -16.25 -10.45
CA HIS A 242 18.34 -15.04 -10.99
C HIS A 242 17.88 -14.14 -9.83
N CYS A 243 17.58 -12.86 -10.11
CA CYS A 243 17.04 -11.93 -9.12
C CYS A 243 15.64 -11.42 -9.52
N ASP A 244 14.82 -12.35 -10.04
CA ASP A 244 13.40 -12.10 -10.28
C ASP A 244 12.53 -12.67 -9.16
N VAL A 245 12.40 -11.89 -8.09
CA VAL A 245 11.70 -12.33 -6.88
C VAL A 245 10.20 -12.22 -7.07
N HIS A 246 9.52 -13.36 -7.14
CA HIS A 246 8.06 -13.39 -7.28
C HIS A 246 7.36 -12.90 -5.99
N ARG A 247 6.25 -12.15 -6.14
CA ARG A 247 5.59 -11.40 -5.06
C ARG A 247 5.33 -12.15 -3.74
N PRO A 248 4.88 -13.43 -3.73
CA PRO A 248 4.62 -14.20 -2.51
C PRO A 248 5.88 -14.72 -1.81
N PHE A 249 7.08 -14.54 -2.40
CA PHE A 249 8.30 -15.08 -1.82
C PHE A 249 8.56 -14.48 -0.43
N LYS A 250 8.74 -15.39 0.54
CA LYS A 250 9.01 -15.10 1.94
C LYS A 250 10.38 -15.65 2.29
N VAL A 251 11.21 -14.81 2.90
CA VAL A 251 12.56 -15.20 3.31
C VAL A 251 12.50 -16.34 4.34
N PRO A 252 13.13 -17.50 4.06
CA PRO A 252 13.21 -18.60 5.00
C PRO A 252 13.95 -18.22 6.30
N ASN A 253 13.58 -18.85 7.42
CA ASN A 253 14.31 -18.71 8.68
C ASN A 253 15.42 -19.78 8.78
N CYS A 254 16.35 -19.80 7.83
CA CYS A 254 17.48 -20.73 7.83
C CYS A 254 18.68 -20.16 7.07
N PRO A 255 19.91 -20.59 7.37
CA PRO A 255 21.08 -20.23 6.57
C PRO A 255 20.92 -20.68 5.11
N PRO A 256 21.45 -19.92 4.12
CA PRO A 256 22.28 -18.72 4.25
C PRO A 256 21.50 -17.40 4.43
N TRP A 257 20.18 -17.44 4.59
CA TRP A 257 19.36 -16.22 4.68
C TRP A 257 19.66 -15.39 5.95
N PRO A 258 19.60 -14.04 5.86
CA PRO A 258 19.79 -13.18 7.02
C PRO A 258 18.72 -13.43 8.09
N LYS A 259 19.13 -13.63 9.34
CA LYS A 259 18.19 -13.84 10.47
C LYS A 259 17.24 -12.65 10.64
N SER A 260 17.75 -11.43 10.45
CA SER A 260 16.98 -10.17 10.46
C SER A 260 15.90 -10.12 9.37
N ALA A 261 16.10 -10.85 8.27
CA ALA A 261 15.15 -10.93 7.18
C ALA A 261 14.17 -12.11 7.32
N ALA A 262 14.31 -12.98 8.34
CA ALA A 262 13.47 -14.15 8.50
C ALA A 262 11.98 -13.80 8.48
N GLY A 263 11.24 -14.42 7.55
CA GLY A 263 9.82 -14.18 7.37
C GLY A 263 9.44 -12.88 6.66
N MET A 264 10.40 -12.08 6.22
CA MET A 264 10.15 -10.91 5.38
C MET A 264 9.55 -11.34 4.04
N LEU A 265 8.49 -10.64 3.60
CA LEU A 265 7.90 -10.81 2.27
C LEU A 265 8.76 -10.09 1.22
N LEU A 266 9.96 -10.61 0.95
CA LEU A 266 10.92 -10.02 0.02
C LEU A 266 10.31 -9.76 -1.37
N GLY A 267 9.44 -10.65 -1.85
CA GLY A 267 8.75 -10.43 -3.13
C GLY A 267 7.84 -9.19 -3.15
N VAL A 268 7.20 -8.86 -2.02
CA VAL A 268 6.39 -7.63 -1.90
C VAL A 268 7.30 -6.40 -1.86
N VAL A 269 8.43 -6.50 -1.16
CA VAL A 269 9.44 -5.42 -1.09
C VAL A 269 9.98 -5.12 -2.48
N VAL A 270 10.46 -6.13 -3.20
CA VAL A 270 10.95 -6.02 -4.59
C VAL A 270 9.89 -5.44 -5.52
N ASN A 271 8.64 -5.89 -5.41
CA ASN A 271 7.56 -5.31 -6.21
C ASN A 271 7.35 -3.82 -5.91
N ASN A 272 7.46 -3.38 -4.65
CA ASN A 272 7.33 -1.97 -4.29
C ASN A 272 8.54 -1.14 -4.73
N ILE A 273 9.75 -1.71 -4.72
CA ILE A 273 10.95 -1.06 -5.30
C ILE A 273 10.69 -0.77 -6.79
N ARG A 274 10.22 -1.78 -7.54
CA ARG A 274 9.95 -1.68 -8.98
C ARG A 274 8.80 -0.72 -9.33
N SER A 275 7.68 -0.78 -8.58
CA SER A 275 6.43 -0.11 -8.96
C SER A 275 6.11 1.19 -8.22
N LYS A 276 6.72 1.42 -7.05
CA LYS A 276 6.42 2.57 -6.17
C LYS A 276 7.63 3.42 -5.82
N GLY A 277 8.82 3.06 -6.31
CA GLY A 277 10.06 3.78 -5.98
C GLY A 277 10.47 3.65 -4.52
N TYR A 278 10.08 2.57 -3.82
CA TYR A 278 10.56 2.34 -2.46
C TYR A 278 12.08 2.16 -2.48
N TYR A 279 12.77 2.66 -1.45
CA TYR A 279 14.23 2.66 -1.36
C TYR A 279 14.95 3.45 -2.47
N ALA A 280 14.31 4.43 -3.13
CA ALA A 280 14.91 5.16 -4.27
C ALA A 280 16.31 5.72 -3.96
N VAL A 281 16.52 6.26 -2.75
CA VAL A 281 17.82 6.77 -2.31
C VAL A 281 18.86 5.64 -2.21
N GLN A 282 18.50 4.52 -1.57
CA GLN A 282 19.39 3.37 -1.38
C GLN A 282 19.68 2.65 -2.69
N VAL A 283 18.66 2.50 -3.55
CA VAL A 283 18.78 1.98 -4.91
C VAL A 283 19.77 2.80 -5.72
N THR A 284 19.67 4.13 -5.65
CA THR A 284 20.59 5.02 -6.37
C THR A 284 22.01 4.91 -5.83
N ARG A 285 22.17 4.88 -4.50
CA ARG A 285 23.48 4.72 -3.84
C ARG A 285 24.14 3.38 -4.16
N ASP A 286 23.37 2.30 -4.11
CA ASP A 286 23.85 0.92 -4.16
C ASP A 286 23.56 0.26 -5.52
N ILE A 287 23.42 1.06 -6.59
CA ILE A 287 23.05 0.58 -7.93
C ILE A 287 24.03 -0.49 -8.45
N ALA A 288 25.33 -0.32 -8.17
CA ALA A 288 26.37 -1.29 -8.55
C ALA A 288 26.19 -2.65 -7.84
N ALA A 289 25.68 -2.66 -6.61
CA ALA A 289 25.37 -3.91 -5.91
C ALA A 289 24.14 -4.59 -6.53
N LEU A 290 23.14 -3.81 -6.94
CA LEU A 290 21.96 -4.30 -7.66
C LEU A 290 22.30 -4.85 -9.05
N GLU A 291 23.23 -4.21 -9.77
CA GLU A 291 23.77 -4.72 -11.03
C GLU A 291 24.50 -6.04 -10.83
N LYS A 292 25.32 -6.16 -9.77
CA LYS A 292 26.04 -7.40 -9.43
C LYS A 292 25.12 -8.59 -9.15
N VAL A 293 23.96 -8.36 -8.52
CA VAL A 293 22.96 -9.43 -8.30
C VAL A 293 22.05 -9.64 -9.51
N GLU A 294 22.26 -8.90 -10.61
CA GLU A 294 21.41 -8.88 -11.80
C GLU A 294 19.94 -8.61 -11.43
N PHE A 295 19.71 -7.57 -10.62
CA PHE A 295 18.38 -7.19 -10.17
C PHE A 295 17.46 -6.90 -11.36
N VAL A 296 16.37 -7.66 -11.47
CA VAL A 296 15.42 -7.50 -12.56
C VAL A 296 14.51 -6.31 -12.25
N TRP A 297 14.66 -5.22 -13.00
CA TRP A 297 13.82 -4.01 -12.87
C TRP A 297 12.45 -4.20 -13.51
N ASP A 298 12.42 -4.72 -14.73
CA ASP A 298 11.18 -4.99 -15.46
C ASP A 298 10.83 -6.49 -15.43
N HIS A 299 10.13 -6.87 -14.36
CA HIS A 299 9.57 -8.21 -14.22
C HIS A 299 8.68 -8.60 -15.41
N SER A 300 7.95 -7.65 -15.99
CA SER A 300 7.00 -7.96 -17.07
C SER A 300 7.74 -8.35 -18.34
N SER A 301 8.81 -7.62 -18.68
CA SER A 301 9.66 -7.96 -19.83
C SER A 301 10.45 -9.24 -19.60
N THR A 302 11.01 -9.46 -18.41
CA THR A 302 11.72 -10.72 -18.11
C THR A 302 10.77 -11.92 -18.14
N GLU A 303 9.62 -11.84 -17.47
CA GLU A 303 8.60 -12.91 -17.48
C GLU A 303 8.12 -13.18 -18.93
N TRP A 304 7.95 -12.12 -19.73
CA TRP A 304 7.58 -12.24 -21.14
C TRP A 304 8.64 -12.97 -21.96
N ASN A 305 9.88 -12.48 -21.94
CA ASN A 305 10.98 -13.00 -22.77
C ASN A 305 11.45 -14.38 -22.32
N ASP A 306 11.53 -14.64 -21.03
CA ASP A 306 12.12 -15.87 -20.50
C ASP A 306 11.11 -17.02 -20.38
N ARG A 307 9.81 -16.70 -20.20
CA ARG A 307 8.81 -17.70 -19.83
C ARG A 307 7.62 -17.73 -20.76
N ILE A 308 6.99 -16.58 -21.03
CA ILE A 308 5.71 -16.54 -21.76
C ILE A 308 5.94 -16.76 -23.25
N PHE A 309 6.81 -15.98 -23.88
CA PHE A 309 7.05 -16.04 -25.32
C PHE A 309 7.67 -17.38 -25.76
N PRO A 310 8.71 -17.92 -25.10
CA PRO A 310 9.25 -19.25 -25.44
C PRO A 310 8.22 -20.37 -25.27
N ALA A 311 7.33 -20.26 -24.28
CA ALA A 311 6.24 -21.22 -24.10
C ALA A 311 5.20 -21.10 -25.23
N LEU A 312 4.88 -19.88 -25.67
CA LEU A 312 3.98 -19.64 -26.79
C LEU A 312 4.55 -20.22 -28.10
N GLU A 313 5.83 -19.98 -28.39
CA GLU A 313 6.53 -20.56 -29.55
C GLU A 313 6.50 -22.08 -29.53
N THR A 314 6.81 -22.67 -28.37
CA THR A 314 6.80 -24.13 -28.19
C THR A 314 5.39 -24.70 -28.37
N PHE A 315 4.36 -24.01 -27.84
CA PHE A 315 2.97 -24.42 -28.01
C PHE A 315 2.58 -24.40 -29.50
N LYS A 316 2.90 -23.32 -30.21
CA LYS A 316 2.66 -23.19 -31.66
C LYS A 316 3.34 -24.29 -32.44
N ARG A 317 4.62 -24.57 -32.16
CA ARG A 317 5.38 -25.64 -32.83
C ARG A 317 4.74 -27.01 -32.66
N LYS A 318 4.15 -27.28 -31.49
CA LYS A 318 3.54 -28.58 -31.17
C LYS A 318 2.11 -28.75 -31.66
N GLN A 319 1.29 -27.70 -31.56
CA GLN A 319 -0.15 -27.78 -31.84
C GLN A 319 -0.53 -27.20 -33.21
N GLY A 320 0.39 -26.51 -33.88
CA GLY A 320 0.14 -25.82 -35.15
C GLY A 320 -0.69 -24.53 -35.02
N HIS A 321 -1.22 -24.21 -33.83
CA HIS A 321 -2.03 -23.03 -33.58
C HIS A 321 -1.75 -22.39 -32.21
N CYS A 322 -2.18 -21.14 -32.01
CA CYS A 322 -2.08 -20.42 -30.73
C CYS A 322 -3.40 -20.35 -29.95
N HIS A 323 -4.33 -21.27 -30.20
CA HIS A 323 -5.55 -21.42 -29.41
C HIS A 323 -5.27 -22.19 -28.11
N ILE A 324 -4.90 -21.46 -27.06
CA ILE A 324 -4.55 -22.03 -25.76
C ILE A 324 -5.77 -21.98 -24.84
N MET A 325 -6.21 -23.15 -24.36
CA MET A 325 -7.29 -23.25 -23.38
C MET A 325 -6.89 -22.61 -22.05
N LYS A 326 -7.83 -21.97 -21.36
CA LYS A 326 -7.58 -21.27 -20.08
C LYS A 326 -6.95 -22.16 -19.00
N THR A 327 -7.22 -23.46 -19.03
CA THR A 327 -6.71 -24.46 -18.07
C THR A 327 -5.31 -24.97 -18.39
N PHE A 328 -4.74 -24.61 -19.54
CA PHE A 328 -3.44 -25.14 -19.96
C PHE A 328 -2.30 -24.65 -19.06
N VAL A 329 -1.51 -25.60 -18.58
CA VAL A 329 -0.28 -25.40 -17.79
C VAL A 329 0.87 -26.04 -18.55
N VAL A 330 1.99 -25.32 -18.66
CA VAL A 330 3.18 -25.81 -19.36
C VAL A 330 3.73 -27.05 -18.63
N PRO A 331 3.81 -28.21 -19.31
CA PRO A 331 4.36 -29.42 -18.72
C PRO A 331 5.84 -29.30 -18.39
N SER A 332 6.28 -29.94 -17.31
CA SER A 332 7.69 -30.06 -16.92
C SER A 332 8.43 -31.15 -17.72
N THR A 333 8.35 -31.11 -19.05
CA THR A 333 9.06 -32.06 -19.92
C THR A 333 10.15 -31.35 -20.71
N GLU A 334 11.20 -32.08 -21.14
CA GLU A 334 12.35 -31.52 -21.87
C GLU A 334 11.95 -30.78 -23.15
N SER A 335 10.83 -31.18 -23.74
CA SER A 335 10.24 -30.55 -24.91
C SER A 335 9.64 -29.16 -24.68
N TRP A 336 9.66 -28.66 -23.44
CA TRP A 336 9.24 -27.31 -23.05
C TRP A 336 10.40 -26.56 -22.39
N PRO A 337 10.50 -25.24 -22.56
CA PRO A 337 11.55 -24.44 -21.92
C PRO A 337 11.50 -24.61 -20.40
N ALA A 338 12.64 -24.92 -19.78
CA ALA A 338 12.72 -25.21 -18.34
C ALA A 338 12.14 -24.07 -17.48
N LYS A 339 12.41 -22.81 -17.85
CA LYS A 339 11.88 -21.61 -17.16
C LYS A 339 10.36 -21.48 -17.27
N SER A 340 9.75 -22.10 -18.28
CA SER A 340 8.30 -22.05 -18.50
C SER A 340 7.55 -23.18 -17.79
N HIS A 341 8.24 -24.19 -17.22
CA HIS A 341 7.59 -25.32 -16.55
C HIS A 341 6.64 -24.85 -15.43
N GLY A 342 5.41 -25.40 -15.41
CA GLY A 342 4.38 -25.01 -14.44
C GLY A 342 3.72 -23.65 -14.70
N LEU A 343 4.14 -22.91 -15.74
CA LEU A 343 3.48 -21.66 -16.13
C LEU A 343 2.03 -21.94 -16.54
N LYS A 344 1.07 -21.27 -15.90
CA LYS A 344 -0.36 -21.31 -16.25
C LYS A 344 -0.62 -20.50 -17.52
N LEU A 345 0.00 -20.91 -18.63
CA LEU A 345 0.02 -20.19 -19.90
C LEU A 345 -1.41 -19.90 -20.42
N GLY A 346 -2.36 -20.82 -20.20
CA GLY A 346 -3.76 -20.58 -20.53
C GLY A 346 -4.39 -19.37 -19.83
N ILE A 347 -4.10 -19.18 -18.54
CA ILE A 347 -4.57 -18.02 -17.78
C ILE A 347 -3.89 -16.75 -18.28
N VAL A 348 -2.58 -16.80 -18.52
CA VAL A 348 -1.79 -15.66 -19.02
C VAL A 348 -2.35 -15.17 -20.35
N ILE A 349 -2.54 -16.07 -21.31
CA ILE A 349 -3.05 -15.77 -22.66
C ILE A 349 -4.50 -15.29 -22.61
N ASN A 350 -5.33 -15.85 -21.73
CA ASN A 350 -6.68 -15.34 -21.50
C ASN A 350 -6.64 -13.89 -20.97
N ASN A 351 -5.77 -13.59 -20.01
CA ASN A 351 -5.65 -12.24 -19.46
C ASN A 351 -5.10 -11.23 -20.48
N ILE A 352 -4.16 -11.65 -21.33
CA ILE A 352 -3.69 -10.86 -22.48
C ILE A 352 -4.87 -10.51 -23.40
N ARG A 353 -5.68 -11.50 -23.80
CA ARG A 353 -6.82 -11.30 -24.71
C ARG A 353 -8.00 -10.54 -24.10
N SER A 354 -8.22 -10.66 -22.79
CA SER A 354 -9.34 -10.03 -22.08
C SER A 354 -9.01 -8.61 -21.59
N TYR A 355 -7.80 -8.39 -21.10
CA TYR A 355 -7.43 -7.18 -20.35
C TYR A 355 -6.20 -6.46 -20.91
N SER A 356 -5.61 -6.96 -22.01
CA SER A 356 -4.38 -6.41 -22.58
C SER A 356 -3.25 -6.32 -21.55
N TYR A 357 -3.12 -7.35 -20.72
CA TYR A 357 -1.93 -7.55 -19.90
C TYR A 357 -0.71 -7.70 -20.81
N TYR A 358 0.48 -7.29 -20.34
CA TYR A 358 1.70 -7.23 -21.16
C TYR A 358 1.55 -6.37 -22.42
N PHE A 359 0.68 -5.35 -22.40
CA PHE A 359 0.49 -4.43 -23.53
C PHE A 359 1.82 -3.92 -24.09
N ASP A 360 2.72 -3.47 -23.22
CA ASP A 360 4.00 -2.90 -23.61
C ASP A 360 4.89 -3.91 -24.35
N GLN A 361 4.87 -5.19 -23.95
CA GLN A 361 5.62 -6.25 -24.61
C GLN A 361 4.96 -6.67 -25.93
N ILE A 362 3.62 -6.71 -25.97
CA ILE A 362 2.85 -7.04 -27.18
C ILE A 362 3.03 -5.96 -28.24
N ALA A 363 2.84 -4.69 -27.85
CA ALA A 363 2.85 -3.56 -28.76
C ALA A 363 4.23 -3.28 -29.37
N ARG A 364 5.31 -3.69 -28.70
CA ARG A 364 6.69 -3.59 -29.22
C ARG A 364 7.12 -4.79 -30.07
N ASN A 365 6.46 -5.93 -29.94
CA ASN A 365 6.84 -7.19 -30.58
C ASN A 365 5.70 -7.77 -31.45
N VAL A 366 4.89 -6.92 -32.07
CA VAL A 366 3.75 -7.36 -32.89
C VAL A 366 4.23 -8.26 -34.02
N ASP A 367 5.33 -7.91 -34.69
CA ASP A 367 5.95 -8.75 -35.73
C ASP A 367 6.30 -10.17 -35.27
N GLN A 368 6.91 -10.28 -34.09
CA GLN A 368 7.26 -11.58 -33.51
C GLN A 368 6.00 -12.38 -33.20
N LEU A 369 4.95 -11.72 -32.69
CA LEU A 369 3.66 -12.37 -32.42
C LEU A 369 2.94 -12.80 -33.70
N GLU A 370 2.99 -12.00 -34.77
CA GLU A 370 2.45 -12.37 -36.07
C GLU A 370 3.18 -13.57 -36.67
N SER A 371 4.52 -13.65 -36.53
CA SER A 371 5.32 -14.78 -37.01
C SER A 371 4.93 -16.12 -36.36
N VAL A 372 4.49 -16.10 -35.10
CA VAL A 372 3.99 -17.28 -34.40
C VAL A 372 2.48 -17.50 -34.61
N GLY A 373 1.81 -16.62 -35.35
CA GLY A 373 0.37 -16.67 -35.60
C GLY A 373 -0.47 -16.36 -34.35
N PHE A 374 0.02 -15.48 -33.48
CA PHE A 374 -0.68 -15.02 -32.28
C PHE A 374 -1.18 -13.59 -32.47
N ASP A 375 -2.35 -13.45 -33.10
CA ASP A 375 -3.02 -12.15 -33.27
C ASP A 375 -3.72 -11.71 -31.97
N VAL A 376 -3.36 -10.53 -31.48
CA VAL A 376 -3.91 -9.94 -30.25
C VAL A 376 -4.55 -8.60 -30.56
N GLN A 377 -5.85 -8.54 -30.33
CA GLN A 377 -6.59 -7.28 -30.35
C GLN A 377 -6.53 -6.61 -28.98
N ILE A 378 -6.37 -5.29 -28.98
CA ILE A 378 -6.25 -4.49 -27.76
C ILE A 378 -7.64 -4.15 -27.23
N ALA A 379 -7.90 -4.43 -25.95
CA ALA A 379 -9.17 -4.13 -25.31
C ALA A 379 -9.44 -2.61 -25.31
N LYS A 380 -10.68 -2.21 -25.60
CA LYS A 380 -11.08 -0.79 -25.71
C LYS A 380 -10.60 0.09 -24.56
N VAL A 381 -10.76 -0.35 -23.31
CA VAL A 381 -10.30 0.42 -22.14
C VAL A 381 -8.79 0.68 -22.17
N LYS A 382 -7.99 -0.29 -22.63
CA LYS A 382 -6.53 -0.13 -22.75
C LYS A 382 -6.17 0.71 -23.98
N TRP A 383 -6.91 0.55 -25.08
CA TRP A 383 -6.77 1.35 -26.29
C TRP A 383 -6.98 2.84 -26.01
N ASP A 384 -8.12 3.19 -25.41
CA ASP A 384 -8.48 4.58 -25.08
C ASP A 384 -7.43 5.22 -24.16
N ARG A 385 -6.82 4.43 -23.25
CA ARG A 385 -5.81 4.92 -22.30
C ARG A 385 -4.41 5.06 -22.88
N ARG A 386 -3.97 4.14 -23.75
CA ARG A 386 -2.58 4.09 -24.24
C ARG A 386 -2.46 4.39 -25.73
N VAL A 387 -3.30 3.81 -26.56
CA VAL A 387 -3.19 3.95 -28.02
C VAL A 387 -3.78 5.27 -28.51
N GLU A 388 -4.92 5.72 -27.97
CA GLU A 388 -5.51 6.98 -28.44
C GLU A 388 -4.64 8.23 -28.21
N PRO A 389 -3.96 8.39 -27.06
CA PRO A 389 -2.99 9.47 -26.90
C PRO A 389 -1.90 9.45 -27.98
N MET A 390 -1.36 8.27 -28.31
CA MET A 390 -0.36 8.12 -29.38
C MET A 390 -0.92 8.50 -30.76
N LEU A 391 -2.17 8.12 -31.06
CA LEU A 391 -2.84 8.49 -32.32
C LEU A 391 -3.12 9.99 -32.40
N ALA A 392 -3.44 10.63 -31.26
CA ALA A 392 -3.59 12.08 -31.18
C ALA A 392 -2.25 12.79 -31.47
N THR A 393 -1.15 12.35 -30.85
CA THR A 393 0.19 12.86 -31.15
C THR A 393 0.58 12.66 -32.62
N PHE A 394 0.28 11.49 -33.19
CA PHE A 394 0.51 11.24 -34.62
C PHE A 394 -0.30 12.22 -35.50
N GLN A 395 -1.57 12.44 -35.17
CA GLN A 395 -2.44 13.36 -35.90
C GLN A 395 -1.96 14.81 -35.81
N GLU A 396 -1.44 15.24 -34.66
CA GLU A 396 -0.86 16.58 -34.50
C GLU A 396 0.38 16.76 -35.39
N LEU A 397 1.22 15.73 -35.49
CA LEU A 397 2.45 15.77 -36.29
C LEU A 397 2.21 15.65 -37.79
N HIS A 398 1.24 14.83 -38.22
CA HIS A 398 1.03 14.46 -39.62
C HIS A 398 -0.29 14.97 -40.22
N GLY A 399 -1.15 15.59 -39.42
CA GLY A 399 -2.45 16.12 -39.85
C GLY A 399 -3.55 15.06 -40.09
N HIS A 400 -3.25 13.78 -39.93
CA HIS A 400 -4.19 12.67 -40.15
C HIS A 400 -3.94 11.47 -39.23
N ARG A 401 -4.92 10.56 -39.12
CA ARG A 401 -4.82 9.32 -38.31
C ARG A 401 -4.45 8.06 -39.09
N ASN A 402 -4.10 8.19 -40.38
CA ASN A 402 -3.68 7.06 -41.21
C ASN A 402 -2.22 6.68 -40.90
N VAL A 403 -2.02 5.93 -39.81
CA VAL A 403 -0.69 5.49 -39.37
C VAL A 403 -0.16 4.42 -40.34
N PRO A 404 1.05 4.59 -40.92
CA PRO A 404 1.69 3.56 -41.74
C PRO A 404 1.86 2.25 -40.98
N THR A 405 1.71 1.10 -41.65
CA THR A 405 1.78 -0.22 -41.00
C THR A 405 3.14 -0.52 -40.37
N ASP A 406 4.21 0.07 -40.90
CA ASP A 406 5.58 -0.04 -40.42
C ASP A 406 5.95 1.04 -39.38
N PHE A 407 5.03 1.95 -39.06
CA PHE A 407 5.31 3.04 -38.12
C PHE A 407 5.55 2.52 -36.70
N VAL A 408 6.71 2.89 -36.16
CA VAL A 408 7.12 2.65 -34.78
C VAL A 408 7.31 3.99 -34.09
N VAL A 409 6.75 4.15 -32.90
CA VAL A 409 6.87 5.38 -32.11
C VAL A 409 8.35 5.70 -31.86
N PRO A 410 8.86 6.85 -32.34
CA PRO A 410 10.27 7.20 -32.21
C PRO A 410 10.61 7.63 -30.78
N SER A 411 11.90 7.53 -30.42
CA SER A 411 12.41 7.85 -29.09
C SER A 411 12.75 9.34 -28.91
N GLU A 412 11.83 10.21 -29.32
CA GLU A 412 12.02 11.68 -29.33
C GLU A 412 10.74 12.42 -28.92
N ASP A 413 10.88 13.68 -28.50
CA ASP A 413 9.74 14.55 -28.24
C ASP A 413 8.94 14.77 -29.55
N PRO A 414 7.59 14.84 -29.52
CA PRO A 414 6.71 14.97 -28.36
C PRO A 414 6.22 13.63 -27.75
N TRP A 415 6.82 12.49 -28.11
CA TRP A 415 6.35 11.18 -27.67
C TRP A 415 6.75 10.87 -26.22
N ASP A 416 5.81 10.34 -25.43
CA ASP A 416 6.09 9.87 -24.07
C ASP A 416 7.11 8.72 -24.09
N LYS A 417 8.10 8.78 -23.19
CA LYS A 417 9.14 7.74 -23.03
C LYS A 417 8.58 6.34 -22.86
N SER A 418 7.41 6.21 -22.24
CA SER A 418 6.73 4.95 -22.01
C SER A 418 6.11 4.34 -23.28
N ASP A 419 5.95 5.12 -24.35
CA ASP A 419 5.39 4.70 -25.63
C ASP A 419 6.45 4.46 -26.71
N TRP A 420 7.71 4.82 -26.47
CA TRP A 420 8.81 4.59 -27.40
C TRP A 420 8.94 3.12 -27.82
N GLY A 421 9.13 2.89 -29.12
CA GLY A 421 9.28 1.57 -29.72
C GLY A 421 7.97 0.81 -29.95
N VAL A 422 6.80 1.39 -29.62
CA VAL A 422 5.50 0.78 -29.92
C VAL A 422 5.26 0.75 -31.43
N GLN A 423 4.94 -0.43 -31.97
CA GLN A 423 4.57 -0.66 -33.36
C GLN A 423 3.12 -0.20 -33.62
N LEU A 424 2.87 1.11 -33.48
CA LEU A 424 1.54 1.71 -33.46
C LEU A 424 0.73 1.37 -34.73
N GLY A 425 1.39 1.31 -35.89
CA GLY A 425 0.76 0.99 -37.18
C GLY A 425 0.13 -0.40 -37.28
N LYS A 426 0.48 -1.33 -36.39
CA LYS A 426 0.02 -2.73 -36.41
C LYS A 426 -1.00 -3.05 -35.32
N LEU A 427 -1.27 -2.10 -34.43
CA LEU A 427 -2.19 -2.32 -33.32
C LEU A 427 -3.64 -2.35 -33.82
N LYS A 428 -4.39 -3.38 -33.42
CA LYS A 428 -5.79 -3.55 -33.76
C LYS A 428 -6.67 -3.37 -32.53
N LEU A 429 -7.69 -2.53 -32.63
CA LEU A 429 -8.71 -2.40 -31.60
C LEU A 429 -9.57 -3.67 -31.56
N LYS A 430 -9.87 -4.16 -30.36
CA LYS A 430 -10.83 -5.23 -30.16
C LYS A 430 -12.24 -4.71 -30.40
N GLU A 431 -12.77 -4.97 -31.59
CA GLU A 431 -14.16 -4.70 -31.91
C GLU A 431 -15.05 -5.59 -31.03
N LYS A 432 -16.07 -5.01 -30.41
CA LYS A 432 -17.06 -5.80 -29.69
C LYS A 432 -17.82 -6.62 -30.74
N TYR A 433 -17.81 -7.94 -30.61
CA TYR A 433 -18.91 -8.73 -31.16
C TYR A 433 -20.20 -8.23 -30.48
N THR A 434 -21.03 -7.52 -31.24
CA THR A 434 -22.45 -7.29 -30.92
C THR A 434 -23.20 -8.60 -30.80
#